data_AF-A0A926CQ20-F1
#
_entry.id   AF-A0A926CQ20-F1
#
_cell.length_a   1.000
_cell.length_b   1.000
_cell.length_c   1.000
_cell.angle_alpha   90.00
_cell.angle_beta   90.00
_cell.angle_gamma   90.00
#
_symmetry.space_group_name_H-M   'P 1'
#
loop_
_entity.id
_entity.type
_entity.pdbx_description
1 polymer ?
#
loop_
_entity_poly.entity_id
_entity_poly.type
_entity_poly.pdbx_seq_one_letter_code
_entity_poly.pdbx_strand_id
1 'polypeptide(L)'
;MEWNRSETLALAANNCKHCEGLGLPPDAEEENSPCRCVLRAIFRACYKRFSEGANEEIDLSRSSPELGATQDASGTWSRKNEEYVADFMLLAKRTLNEDEHKLFRFRYILGADWHLCSRKLGMNKGVLHHSIYRIQEKLGRVFRELQPYPLYPVRDYFTSSYRHREHAKVVSIRPERTPVGDLFPLKKAA
;
A
#
# COMPACT_ATOMS: atom_id res chain seq x y z
N MET A 1 11.74 -8.99 -5.61
CA MET A 1 11.53 -7.68 -4.95
C MET A 1 12.35 -7.68 -3.68
N GLU A 2 13.24 -6.70 -3.51
CA GLU A 2 14.11 -6.63 -2.33
C GLU A 2 13.46 -5.75 -1.26
N TRP A 3 13.48 -6.21 -0.01
CA TRP A 3 13.00 -5.42 1.12
C TRP A 3 14.08 -4.45 1.56
N ASN A 4 13.78 -3.15 1.53
CA ASN A 4 14.73 -2.14 1.98
C ASN A 4 14.61 -1.91 3.50
N ARG A 5 15.75 -1.73 4.17
CA ARG A 5 15.81 -1.44 5.61
C ARG A 5 15.11 -0.13 5.96
N SER A 6 15.21 0.89 5.11
CA SER A 6 14.55 2.19 5.36
C SER A 6 13.02 2.09 5.33
N GLU A 7 12.47 1.29 4.42
CA GLU A 7 11.01 1.08 4.30
C GLU A 7 10.46 0.23 5.44
N THR A 8 11.17 -0.83 5.80
CA THR A 8 10.75 -1.75 6.88
C THR A 8 10.87 -1.12 8.26
N LEU A 9 11.87 -0.27 8.48
CA LEU A 9 12.07 0.48 9.74
C LEU A 9 10.87 1.38 10.05
N ALA A 10 10.35 2.11 9.05
CA ALA A 10 9.20 3.00 9.23
C ALA A 10 7.89 2.26 9.59
N LEU A 11 7.80 0.97 9.28
CA LEU A 11 6.64 0.12 9.53
C LEU A 11 6.78 -0.77 10.76
N ALA A 12 7.99 -0.88 11.32
CA ALA A 12 8.28 -1.76 12.42
C ALA A 12 7.62 -1.26 13.71
N ALA A 13 7.15 -2.17 14.54
CA ALA A 13 6.72 -1.81 15.89
C ALA A 13 7.95 -1.63 16.80
N ASN A 14 8.06 -0.47 17.46
CA ASN A 14 9.18 -0.10 18.33
C ASN A 14 9.49 -1.14 19.42
N ASN A 15 8.47 -1.84 19.92
CA ASN A 15 8.59 -2.85 20.98
C ASN A 15 8.42 -4.30 20.48
N CYS A 16 8.66 -4.55 19.18
CA CYS A 16 8.58 -5.88 18.63
C CYS A 16 9.67 -6.78 19.20
N LYS A 17 9.32 -7.89 19.84
CA LYS A 17 10.28 -8.85 20.40
C LYS A 17 11.11 -9.61 19.35
N HIS A 18 10.72 -9.55 18.07
CA HIS A 18 11.39 -10.31 17.00
C HIS A 18 12.37 -9.48 16.18
N CYS A 19 12.10 -8.18 16.01
CA CYS A 19 12.95 -7.29 15.22
C CYS A 19 13.46 -6.10 16.02
N GLU A 20 13.05 -5.94 17.29
CA GLU A 20 13.49 -4.87 18.19
C GLU A 20 13.32 -3.46 17.59
N GLY A 21 12.27 -3.29 16.77
CA GLY A 21 12.01 -2.04 16.06
C GLY A 21 12.79 -1.82 14.76
N LEU A 22 13.63 -2.75 14.31
CA LEU A 22 14.40 -2.63 13.06
C LEU A 22 13.62 -3.02 11.79
N GLY A 23 12.55 -3.81 11.93
CA GLY A 23 11.69 -4.25 10.83
C GLY A 23 12.20 -5.46 10.04
N LEU A 24 13.50 -5.72 10.07
CA LEU A 24 14.14 -6.94 9.57
C LEU A 24 14.68 -7.77 10.75
N PRO A 25 14.57 -9.10 10.73
CA PRO A 25 15.20 -9.94 11.74
C PRO A 25 16.73 -9.80 11.69
N PRO A 26 17.43 -9.75 12.84
CA PRO A 26 18.89 -9.64 12.87
C PRO A 26 19.59 -10.89 12.30
N ASP A 27 18.98 -12.06 12.42
CA ASP A 27 19.55 -13.36 12.02
C ASP A 27 19.15 -13.80 10.60
N ALA A 28 18.62 -12.88 9.78
CA ALA A 28 18.15 -13.19 8.42
C ALA A 28 19.32 -13.18 7.42
N GLU A 29 20.23 -14.15 7.50
CA GLU A 29 21.38 -14.26 6.58
C GLU A 29 21.01 -14.79 5.19
N GLU A 30 19.88 -15.50 5.02
CA GLU A 30 19.57 -16.18 3.74
C GLU A 30 18.27 -15.74 3.04
N GLU A 31 17.39 -14.98 3.69
CA GLU A 31 16.18 -14.48 3.04
C GLU A 31 15.81 -13.12 3.65
N ASN A 32 15.97 -12.05 2.86
CA ASN A 32 15.67 -10.66 3.22
C ASN A 32 14.16 -10.47 3.43
N SER A 33 13.61 -11.16 4.42
CA SER A 33 12.20 -11.29 4.70
C SER A 33 11.82 -10.33 5.83
N PRO A 34 10.74 -9.55 5.65
CA PRO A 34 10.34 -8.58 6.65
C PRO A 34 9.80 -9.28 7.89
N CYS A 35 9.94 -8.65 9.04
CA CYS A 35 9.34 -9.13 10.26
C CYS A 35 7.81 -9.19 10.13
N ARG A 36 7.19 -10.15 10.82
CA ARG A 36 5.73 -10.30 10.91
C ARG A 36 5.03 -9.00 11.36
N CYS A 37 5.67 -8.19 12.22
CA CYS A 37 5.10 -6.90 12.65
C CYS A 37 4.91 -5.93 11.48
N VAL A 38 5.86 -5.89 10.54
CA VAL A 38 5.84 -5.06 9.34
C VAL A 38 4.72 -5.51 8.40
N LEU A 39 4.61 -6.81 8.13
CA LEU A 39 3.54 -7.37 7.30
C LEU A 39 2.15 -7.04 7.87
N ARG A 40 1.99 -7.16 9.19
CA ARG A 40 0.75 -6.79 9.87
C ARG A 40 0.47 -5.28 9.82
N ALA A 41 1.51 -4.44 9.84
CA ALA A 41 1.36 -3.00 9.66
C ALA A 41 0.90 -2.64 8.25
N ILE A 42 1.49 -3.28 7.21
CA ILE A 42 1.07 -3.15 5.81
C ILE A 42 -0.41 -3.49 5.66
N PHE A 43 -0.82 -4.66 6.20
CA PHE A 43 -2.23 -5.05 6.17
C PHE A 43 -3.13 -3.99 6.81
N ARG A 44 -2.76 -3.44 7.98
CA ARG A 44 -3.56 -2.40 8.66
C ARG A 44 -3.67 -1.12 7.83
N ALA A 45 -2.59 -0.71 7.16
CA ALA A 45 -2.60 0.45 6.29
C ALA A 45 -3.58 0.25 5.10
N CYS A 46 -3.50 -0.91 4.43
CA CYS A 46 -4.41 -1.25 3.35
C CYS A 46 -5.87 -1.39 3.84
N TYR A 47 -6.07 -2.05 4.99
CA TYR A 47 -7.40 -2.23 5.58
C TYR A 47 -8.04 -0.89 5.99
N LYS A 48 -7.25 0.05 6.52
CA LYS A 48 -7.76 1.40 6.83
C LYS A 48 -8.33 2.04 5.57
N ARG A 49 -7.59 2.00 4.45
CA ARG A 49 -8.07 2.53 3.18
C ARG A 49 -9.29 1.79 2.65
N PHE A 50 -9.30 0.47 2.74
CA PHE A 50 -10.46 -0.36 2.39
C PHE A 50 -11.69 0.06 3.21
N SER A 51 -11.55 0.26 4.52
CA SER A 51 -12.65 0.67 5.39
C SER A 51 -13.17 2.08 5.09
N GLU A 52 -12.31 3.00 4.64
CA GLU A 52 -12.73 4.31 4.17
C GLU A 52 -13.55 4.19 2.89
N GLY A 53 -13.08 3.42 1.90
CA GLY A 53 -13.78 3.23 0.63
C GLY A 53 -15.06 2.40 0.73
N ALA A 54 -15.11 1.42 1.62
CA ALA A 54 -16.29 0.57 1.81
C ALA A 54 -17.43 1.27 2.57
N ASN A 55 -17.12 2.28 3.37
CA ASN A 55 -18.11 3.10 4.06
C ASN A 55 -18.47 4.39 3.29
N GLU A 56 -17.83 4.65 2.15
CA GLU A 56 -18.20 5.75 1.28
C GLU A 56 -19.53 5.42 0.59
N GLU A 57 -20.47 6.36 0.60
CA GLU A 57 -21.76 6.16 -0.07
C GLU A 57 -21.56 6.09 -1.59
N ILE A 58 -22.28 5.18 -2.24
CA ILE A 58 -22.15 4.88 -3.67
C ILE A 58 -22.39 6.14 -4.54
N ASP A 59 -23.24 7.05 -4.06
CA ASP A 59 -23.56 8.31 -4.75
C ASP A 59 -22.50 9.42 -4.57
N LEU A 60 -21.53 9.20 -3.68
CA LEU A 60 -20.38 10.10 -3.46
C LEU A 60 -19.12 9.62 -4.20
N SER A 61 -19.20 8.47 -4.89
CA SER A 61 -18.00 7.88 -5.48
C SER A 61 -17.49 8.71 -6.66
N ARG A 62 -16.30 9.28 -6.45
CA ARG A 62 -15.70 10.22 -7.40
C ARG A 62 -15.06 9.46 -8.56
N SER A 63 -15.68 9.52 -9.74
CA SER A 63 -15.01 9.10 -10.96
C SER A 63 -13.85 10.06 -11.26
N SER A 64 -12.66 9.50 -11.48
CA SER A 64 -11.48 10.27 -11.85
C SER A 64 -11.11 9.94 -13.29
N PRO A 65 -10.93 10.95 -14.16
CA PRO A 65 -10.45 10.72 -15.51
C PRO A 65 -8.97 10.34 -15.44
N GLU A 66 -8.64 9.17 -15.98
CA GLU A 66 -7.26 8.74 -16.17
C GLU A 66 -6.80 9.14 -17.57
N LEU A 67 -5.70 9.87 -17.63
CA LEU A 67 -5.05 10.17 -18.90
C LEU A 67 -4.41 8.90 -19.44
N GLY A 68 -4.73 8.58 -20.69
CA GLY A 68 -4.08 7.47 -21.37
C GLY A 68 -2.57 7.67 -21.48
N ALA A 69 -1.82 6.57 -21.53
CA ALA A 69 -0.35 6.60 -21.50
C ALA A 69 0.30 7.24 -22.74
N THR A 70 -0.46 7.41 -23.84
CA THR A 70 0.01 7.99 -25.10
C THR A 70 -0.78 9.25 -25.43
N GLN A 71 -0.19 10.12 -26.25
CA GLN A 71 -0.80 11.37 -26.73
C GLN A 71 -2.12 11.12 -27.50
N ASP A 72 -2.31 9.89 -28.01
CA ASP A 72 -3.51 9.44 -28.74
C ASP A 72 -4.44 8.53 -27.91
N ALA A 73 -4.09 8.22 -26.65
CA ALA A 73 -4.93 7.36 -25.82
C ALA A 73 -6.10 8.15 -25.24
N SER A 74 -7.31 7.77 -25.65
CA SER A 74 -8.56 8.25 -25.07
C SER A 74 -8.55 8.10 -23.55
N GLY A 75 -8.86 9.19 -22.83
CA GLY A 75 -8.91 9.16 -21.37
C GLY A 75 -9.95 8.15 -20.89
N THR A 76 -9.58 7.30 -19.94
CA THR A 76 -10.48 6.29 -19.36
C THR A 76 -11.00 6.81 -18.02
N TRP A 77 -12.29 6.68 -17.76
CA TRP A 77 -12.84 7.02 -16.44
C TRP A 77 -12.68 5.83 -15.51
N SER A 78 -12.03 6.04 -14.36
CA SER A 78 -11.80 5.01 -13.34
C SER A 78 -12.48 5.37 -12.03
N ARG A 79 -12.90 4.35 -11.29
CA ARG A 79 -13.51 4.43 -9.96
C ARG A 79 -12.57 3.76 -8.97
N LYS A 80 -11.47 4.45 -8.67
CA LYS A 80 -10.33 3.88 -7.92
C LYS A 80 -10.68 3.35 -6.54
N ASN A 81 -11.67 3.94 -5.85
CA ASN A 81 -12.08 3.46 -4.53
C ASN A 81 -12.76 2.10 -4.65
N GLU A 82 -13.69 1.95 -5.59
CA GLU A 82 -14.38 0.69 -5.86
C GLU A 82 -13.44 -0.38 -6.43
N GLU A 83 -12.52 0.00 -7.32
CA GLU A 83 -11.46 -0.87 -7.84
C GLU A 83 -10.59 -1.40 -6.68
N TYR A 84 -10.14 -0.51 -5.78
CA TYR A 84 -9.34 -0.89 -4.63
C TYR A 84 -10.09 -1.86 -3.69
N VAL A 85 -11.37 -1.58 -3.43
CA VAL A 85 -12.23 -2.42 -2.60
C VAL A 85 -12.42 -3.80 -3.23
N ALA A 86 -12.65 -3.86 -4.55
CA ALA A 86 -12.78 -5.10 -5.30
C ALA A 86 -11.48 -5.92 -5.28
N ASP A 87 -10.33 -5.28 -5.56
CA ASP A 87 -9.03 -5.95 -5.57
C ASP A 87 -8.66 -6.49 -4.18
N PHE A 88 -8.91 -5.72 -3.12
CA PHE A 88 -8.67 -6.14 -1.75
C PHE A 88 -9.49 -7.40 -1.40
N MET A 89 -10.78 -7.41 -1.73
CA MET A 89 -11.65 -8.58 -1.51
C MET A 89 -11.25 -9.78 -2.36
N LEU A 90 -10.90 -9.55 -3.62
CA LEU A 90 -10.50 -10.60 -4.55
C LEU A 90 -9.21 -11.28 -4.11
N LEU A 91 -8.21 -10.50 -3.70
CA LEU A 91 -6.95 -11.03 -3.19
C LEU A 91 -7.14 -11.78 -1.88
N ALA A 92 -7.99 -11.27 -0.98
CA ALA A 92 -8.33 -11.97 0.25
C ALA A 92 -8.95 -13.36 -0.04
N LYS A 93 -9.83 -13.45 -1.04
CA LYS A 93 -10.45 -14.72 -1.45
C LYS A 93 -9.47 -15.69 -2.11
N ARG A 94 -8.49 -15.19 -2.88
CA ARG A 94 -7.51 -16.02 -3.59
C ARG A 94 -6.39 -16.57 -2.70
N THR A 95 -6.05 -15.84 -1.65
CA THR A 95 -4.85 -16.11 -0.84
C THR A 95 -5.17 -16.87 0.45
N LEU A 96 -6.37 -16.69 1.00
CA LEU A 96 -6.80 -17.33 2.23
C LEU A 96 -7.49 -18.66 1.97
N ASN A 97 -7.29 -19.60 2.88
CA ASN A 97 -8.07 -20.84 2.92
C ASN A 97 -9.54 -20.53 3.24
N GLU A 98 -10.45 -21.47 2.97
CA GLU A 98 -11.89 -21.24 3.16
C GLU A 98 -12.25 -20.82 4.60
N ASP A 99 -11.65 -21.45 5.61
CA ASP A 99 -11.89 -21.13 7.02
C ASP A 99 -11.26 -19.79 7.43
N GLU A 100 -10.07 -19.49 6.92
CA GLU A 100 -9.41 -18.20 7.11
C GLU A 100 -10.21 -17.08 6.46
N HIS A 101 -10.78 -17.32 5.28
CA HIS A 101 -11.63 -16.38 4.56
C HIS A 101 -12.98 -16.17 5.27
N LYS A 102 -13.58 -17.22 5.85
CA LYS A 102 -14.77 -17.08 6.72
C LYS A 102 -14.48 -16.18 7.92
N LEU A 103 -13.38 -16.43 8.61
CA LEU A 103 -12.94 -15.60 9.73
C LEU A 103 -12.67 -14.15 9.30
N PHE A 104 -11.97 -13.97 8.18
CA PHE A 104 -11.68 -12.66 7.61
C PHE A 104 -12.95 -11.90 7.29
N ARG A 105 -13.94 -12.54 6.65
CA ARG A 105 -15.23 -11.94 6.32
C ARG A 105 -15.99 -11.50 7.57
N PHE A 106 -16.05 -12.33 8.61
CA PHE A 106 -16.71 -11.93 9.86
C PHE A 106 -16.01 -10.75 10.53
N ARG A 107 -14.67 -10.79 10.63
CA ARG A 107 -13.93 -9.79 11.37
C ARG A 107 -13.80 -8.45 10.65
N TYR A 108 -13.52 -8.47 9.35
CA TYR A 108 -13.10 -7.29 8.58
C TYR A 108 -14.18 -6.75 7.64
N ILE A 109 -14.98 -7.62 7.02
CA ILE A 109 -16.05 -7.16 6.11
C ILE A 109 -17.31 -6.82 6.90
N LEU A 110 -17.70 -7.69 7.83
CA LEU A 110 -18.89 -7.50 8.68
C LEU A 110 -18.60 -6.70 9.96
N GLY A 111 -17.33 -6.41 10.25
CA GLY A 111 -16.95 -5.64 11.44
C GLY A 111 -17.22 -6.31 12.78
N ALA A 112 -17.40 -7.63 12.82
CA ALA A 112 -17.75 -8.33 14.05
C ALA A 112 -16.63 -8.26 15.11
N ASP A 113 -17.02 -8.16 16.38
CA ASP A 113 -16.11 -8.27 17.51
C ASP A 113 -15.58 -9.69 17.69
N TRP A 114 -14.43 -9.79 18.35
CA TRP A 114 -13.78 -11.09 18.61
C TRP A 114 -14.67 -12.03 19.42
N HIS A 115 -15.52 -11.51 20.31
CA HIS A 115 -16.52 -12.29 21.05
C HIS A 115 -17.56 -12.93 20.11
N LEU A 116 -18.05 -12.17 19.13
CA LEU A 116 -19.04 -12.64 18.16
C LEU A 116 -18.42 -13.68 17.22
N CYS A 117 -17.18 -13.44 16.77
CA CYS A 117 -16.42 -14.39 15.97
C CYS A 117 -16.17 -15.69 16.74
N SER A 118 -15.76 -15.60 18.01
CA SER A 118 -15.53 -16.75 18.88
C SER A 118 -16.81 -17.59 19.05
N ARG A 119 -17.95 -16.94 19.32
CA ARG A 119 -19.25 -17.62 19.45
C ARG A 119 -19.72 -18.26 18.13
N LYS A 120 -19.53 -17.59 17.01
CA LYS A 120 -20.04 -18.03 15.70
C LYS A 120 -19.18 -19.13 15.07
N LEU A 121 -17.86 -19.09 15.28
CA LEU A 121 -16.91 -20.06 14.72
C LEU A 121 -16.50 -21.15 15.73
N GLY A 122 -16.96 -21.07 16.98
CA GLY A 122 -16.60 -22.03 18.03
C GLY A 122 -15.12 -22.01 18.41
N MET A 123 -14.43 -20.88 18.22
CA MET A 123 -12.98 -20.77 18.42
C MET A 123 -12.63 -20.14 19.75
N ASN A 124 -11.58 -20.65 20.41
CA ASN A 124 -11.00 -20.05 21.60
C ASN A 124 -10.37 -18.69 21.29
N LYS A 125 -10.39 -17.76 22.27
CA LYS A 125 -9.81 -16.40 22.14
C LYS A 125 -8.37 -16.41 21.62
N GLY A 126 -7.50 -17.23 22.22
CA GLY A 126 -6.09 -17.30 21.83
C GLY A 126 -5.92 -17.76 20.37
N VAL A 127 -6.61 -18.84 19.99
CA VAL A 127 -6.60 -19.38 18.64
C VAL A 127 -7.09 -18.34 17.63
N LEU A 128 -8.18 -17.63 17.95
CA LEU A 128 -8.74 -16.57 17.12
C LEU A 128 -7.73 -15.45 16.85
N HIS A 129 -7.05 -14.94 17.89
CA HIS A 129 -6.06 -13.88 17.72
C HIS A 129 -4.85 -14.35 16.91
N HIS A 130 -4.39 -15.58 17.12
CA HIS A 130 -3.31 -16.15 16.31
C HIS A 130 -3.71 -16.32 14.84
N SER A 131 -4.93 -16.79 14.57
CA SER A 131 -5.45 -16.89 13.21
C SER A 131 -5.56 -15.51 12.55
N ILE A 132 -6.01 -14.49 13.27
CA ILE A 132 -6.04 -13.11 12.78
C ILE A 132 -4.63 -12.62 12.43
N TYR A 133 -3.63 -12.88 13.28
CA TYR A 133 -2.25 -12.46 13.01
C TYR A 133 -1.69 -13.15 11.76
N ARG A 134 -1.96 -14.46 11.58
CA ARG A 134 -1.58 -15.20 10.38
C ARG A 134 -2.24 -14.64 9.12
N ILE A 135 -3.53 -14.31 9.17
CA ILE A 135 -4.25 -13.70 8.04
C ILE A 135 -3.62 -12.35 7.67
N GLN A 136 -3.35 -11.50 8.66
CA GLN A 136 -2.69 -10.20 8.45
C GLN A 136 -1.30 -10.36 7.81
N GLU A 137 -0.52 -11.34 8.27
CA GLU A 137 0.82 -11.62 7.74
C GLU A 137 0.77 -12.09 6.27
N LYS A 138 -0.10 -13.05 5.95
CA LYS A 138 -0.27 -13.56 4.57
C LYS A 138 -0.71 -12.46 3.61
N LEU A 139 -1.75 -11.72 3.98
CA LEU A 139 -2.28 -10.66 3.13
C LEU A 139 -1.31 -9.49 3.01
N GLY A 140 -0.67 -9.07 4.11
CA GLY A 140 0.31 -7.99 4.09
C GLY A 140 1.50 -8.29 3.17
N ARG A 141 1.92 -9.55 3.11
CA ARG A 141 2.95 -10.00 2.16
C ARG A 141 2.46 -9.87 0.72
N VAL A 142 1.30 -10.45 0.41
CA VAL A 142 0.73 -10.45 -0.95
C VAL A 142 0.48 -9.02 -1.45
N PHE A 143 -0.02 -8.12 -0.61
CA PHE A 143 -0.34 -6.74 -1.00
C PHE A 143 0.87 -5.94 -1.49
N ARG A 144 2.06 -6.27 -0.99
CA ARG A 144 3.31 -5.65 -1.43
C ARG A 144 3.94 -6.41 -2.60
N GLU A 145 3.90 -7.73 -2.57
CA GLU A 145 4.56 -8.58 -3.59
C GLU A 145 3.77 -8.68 -4.90
N LEU A 146 2.48 -8.29 -4.91
CA LEU A 146 1.65 -8.32 -6.11
C LEU A 146 2.25 -7.48 -7.24
N GLN A 147 2.30 -8.08 -8.43
CA GLN A 147 2.72 -7.46 -9.67
C GLN A 147 1.68 -7.77 -10.76
N PRO A 148 1.42 -6.85 -11.70
CA PRO A 148 2.05 -5.54 -11.86
C PRO A 148 1.54 -4.46 -10.89
N TYR A 149 0.33 -4.57 -10.36
CA TYR A 149 -0.28 -3.52 -9.52
C TYR A 149 -0.27 -3.90 -8.03
N PRO A 150 0.70 -3.41 -7.22
CA PRO A 150 0.69 -3.65 -5.78
C PRO A 150 -0.40 -2.82 -5.08
N LEU A 151 -1.03 -3.39 -4.04
CA LEU A 151 -1.94 -2.65 -3.16
C LEU A 151 -1.20 -1.80 -2.11
N TYR A 152 0.06 -2.13 -1.84
CA TYR A 152 0.93 -1.38 -0.94
C TYR A 152 2.23 -0.97 -1.65
N PRO A 153 2.57 0.34 -1.68
CA PRO A 153 2.02 1.43 -0.87
C PRO A 153 0.67 1.92 -1.40
N VAL A 154 -0.24 2.25 -0.48
CA VAL A 154 -1.61 2.70 -0.84
C VAL A 154 -1.57 3.89 -1.81
N ARG A 155 -0.66 4.85 -1.58
CA ARG A 155 -0.52 6.03 -2.43
C ARG A 155 -0.28 5.67 -3.90
N ASP A 156 0.54 4.66 -4.15
CA ASP A 156 0.99 4.32 -5.50
C ASP A 156 -0.16 3.67 -6.31
N TYR A 157 -1.11 3.02 -5.64
CA TYR A 157 -2.35 2.51 -6.27
C TYR A 157 -3.26 3.65 -6.76
N PHE A 158 -3.38 4.73 -5.99
CA PHE A 158 -4.30 5.85 -6.31
C PHE A 158 -3.67 6.93 -7.21
N THR A 159 -2.36 6.87 -7.46
CA THR A 159 -1.74 7.77 -8.43
C THR A 159 -2.03 7.30 -9.86
N SER A 160 -2.85 8.09 -10.60
CA SER A 160 -3.25 7.91 -12.01
C SER A 160 -2.09 7.92 -13.04
N SER A 161 -0.87 7.62 -12.62
CA SER A 161 0.27 7.53 -13.50
C SER A 161 1.02 6.24 -13.21
N TYR A 162 0.53 5.14 -13.76
CA TYR A 162 1.37 3.96 -13.99
C TYR A 162 2.39 4.31 -15.08
N ARG A 163 3.30 5.23 -14.75
CA ARG A 163 4.57 5.33 -15.42
C ARG A 163 5.30 4.06 -15.04
N HIS A 164 5.42 3.14 -15.99
CA HIS A 164 6.65 2.37 -16.10
C HIS A 164 7.78 3.40 -16.30
N ARG A 165 8.20 4.05 -15.21
CA ARG A 165 9.44 4.82 -15.12
C ARG A 165 10.53 3.77 -15.02
N GLU A 166 10.73 3.02 -16.09
CA GLU A 166 12.10 2.65 -16.43
C GLU A 166 12.85 3.97 -16.54
N HIS A 167 13.65 4.26 -15.52
CA HIS A 167 14.69 5.29 -15.50
C HIS A 167 14.43 6.46 -16.46
N ALA A 168 13.39 7.26 -16.21
CA ALA A 168 13.35 8.59 -16.79
C ALA A 168 14.51 9.34 -16.13
N LYS A 169 15.68 9.29 -16.78
CA LYS A 169 16.87 10.06 -16.41
C LYS A 169 16.37 11.44 -16.05
N VAL A 170 16.62 11.85 -14.81
CA VAL A 170 16.47 13.25 -14.42
C VAL A 170 17.50 13.99 -15.27
N VAL A 171 17.09 14.43 -16.46
CA VAL A 171 17.85 15.42 -17.19
C VAL A 171 17.72 16.66 -16.32
N SER A 172 18.80 17.01 -15.61
CA SER A 172 18.87 18.29 -14.93
C SER A 172 18.87 19.35 -16.03
N ILE A 173 17.68 19.83 -16.38
CA ILE A 173 17.56 21.06 -17.15
C ILE A 173 17.98 22.15 -16.17
N ARG A 174 19.28 22.45 -16.13
CA ARG A 174 19.72 23.71 -15.54
C ARG A 174 19.05 24.78 -16.39
N PRO A 175 18.20 25.66 -15.82
CA PRO A 175 17.78 26.82 -16.58
C PRO A 175 19.06 27.58 -16.93
N GLU A 176 19.25 27.84 -18.22
CA GLU A 176 20.32 28.68 -18.71
C GLU A 176 20.02 30.09 -18.19
N ARG A 177 20.54 30.40 -17.00
CA ARG A 177 20.46 31.74 -16.44
C ARG A 177 21.40 32.57 -17.31
N THR A 178 20.82 33.43 -18.14
CA THR A 178 21.57 34.53 -18.74
C THR A 178 22.26 35.29 -17.60
N PRO A 179 23.59 35.52 -17.68
CA PRO A 179 24.29 36.29 -16.66
C PRO A 179 23.65 37.68 -16.56
N VAL A 180 23.38 38.12 -15.33
CA VAL A 180 22.68 39.39 -15.02
C VAL A 180 23.41 40.63 -15.57
N GLY A 181 24.67 40.47 -16.01
CA GLY A 181 25.49 41.53 -16.60
C GLY A 181 25.00 42.06 -17.95
N ASP A 182 24.19 41.30 -18.69
CA ASP A 182 23.74 41.70 -20.04
C ASP A 182 22.38 42.40 -20.07
N LEU A 183 21.66 42.46 -18.93
CA LEU A 183 20.32 43.06 -18.85
C LEU A 183 20.33 44.55 -18.48
N PHE A 184 21.46 45.09 -18.02
CA PHE A 184 21.59 46.51 -17.68
C PHE A 184 22.93 47.07 -18.15
N PRO A 185 23.00 47.78 -19.29
CA PRO A 185 24.19 48.53 -19.64
C PRO A 185 24.39 49.64 -18.60
N LEU A 186 25.38 49.47 -17.71
CA LEU A 186 25.86 50.54 -16.84
C LEU A 186 26.40 51.66 -17.74
N LYS A 187 25.60 52.71 -17.94
CA LYS A 187 26.12 53.98 -18.46
C LYS A 187 27.15 54.48 -17.46
N LYS A 188 28.43 54.44 -17.83
CA LYS A 188 29.50 55.13 -17.10
C LYS A 188 29.11 56.62 -17.02
N ALA A 189 28.91 57.12 -15.81
CA ALA A 189 28.88 58.55 -15.58
C ALA A 189 30.34 59.05 -15.57
N ALA A 190 30.58 60.06 -16.41
CA ALA A 190 31.74 60.98 -16.50
C ALA A 190 33.11 60.45 -16.05
#